data_AF-A0A2G2DPT9-F1
#
_entry.id   AF-A0A2G2DPT9-F1
#
_cell.length_a   1.000
_cell.length_b   1.000
_cell.length_c   1.000
_cell.angle_alpha   90.00
_cell.angle_beta   90.00
_cell.angle_gamma   90.00
#
_symmetry.space_group_name_H-M   'P 1'
#
loop_
_entity.id
_entity.type
_entity.pdbx_description
1 polymer ?
#
loop_
_entity_poly.entity_id
_entity_poly.type
_entity_poly.pdbx_seq_one_letter_code
_entity_poly.pdbx_strand_id
1 'polypeptide(L)'
;MVKKTMYNEISELLQLYFPSSSYSKTELTDKIAKGEILTKEEEILPFLQTALLDEKILEVELDKMPNLYFSRLQDNAPTPITNGDRQTEENDDEEEEDKPEYNTGDYLLELDHIIALPLEPGLGSLRLRQSTTVILRMFTKEFGVEMGTTFRNIAKIDDLPVLQLAYPSILLIQPNAREFRAKVPDKQDFIVEVERDGALFELSSSPIDISRKGMAIALKKNIHRELKLDDQLFLKLYIDDELRARINSTVKHLSKVRKRQGIEYCCGVEFSLTTRTITSVMESIVATTQRAHLQELAAIAATRGINILP
;
A
#
# COMPACT_ATOMS: atom_id res chain seq x y z
N MET A 1 31.85 23.20 -8.37
CA MET A 1 32.10 22.44 -7.12
C MET A 1 30.80 21.93 -6.48
N VAL A 2 29.72 22.72 -6.48
CA VAL A 2 28.39 22.38 -5.91
C VAL A 2 27.75 21.08 -6.44
N LYS A 3 27.84 20.79 -7.75
CA LYS A 3 27.26 19.55 -8.35
C LYS A 3 27.89 18.24 -7.83
N LYS A 4 29.11 18.28 -7.28
CA LYS A 4 29.80 17.08 -6.79
C LYS A 4 29.30 16.66 -5.41
N THR A 5 28.85 17.62 -4.59
CA THR A 5 28.31 17.38 -3.25
C THR A 5 26.92 16.77 -3.31
N MET A 6 26.02 17.36 -4.11
CA MET A 6 24.65 16.85 -4.30
C MET A 6 24.61 15.41 -4.83
N TYR A 7 25.52 15.05 -5.74
CA TYR A 7 25.62 13.68 -6.25
C TYR A 7 25.98 12.66 -5.16
N ASN A 8 26.92 13.02 -4.28
CA ASN A 8 27.34 12.15 -3.20
C ASN A 8 26.22 11.97 -2.18
N GLU A 9 25.52 13.05 -1.83
CA GLU A 9 24.36 13.03 -0.92
C GLU A 9 23.24 12.12 -1.45
N ILE A 10 22.86 12.27 -2.72
CA ILE A 10 21.83 11.40 -3.35
C ILE A 10 22.32 9.94 -3.38
N SER A 11 23.59 9.69 -3.68
CA SER A 11 24.15 8.34 -3.69
C SER A 11 24.15 7.72 -2.29
N GLU A 12 24.40 8.49 -1.24
CA GLU A 12 24.35 8.04 0.15
C GLU A 12 22.90 7.70 0.56
N LEU A 13 21.93 8.54 0.21
CA LEU A 13 20.51 8.27 0.43
C LEU A 13 20.05 7.02 -0.32
N LEU A 14 20.47 6.86 -1.58
CA LEU A 14 20.17 5.66 -2.36
C LEU A 14 20.78 4.40 -1.75
N GLN A 15 22.00 4.45 -1.20
CA GLN A 15 22.58 3.30 -0.48
C GLN A 15 21.87 3.03 0.85
N LEU A 16 21.46 4.09 1.55
CA LEU A 16 20.76 3.99 2.81
C LEU A 16 19.41 3.29 2.65
N TYR A 17 18.57 3.76 1.72
CA TYR A 17 17.22 3.25 1.53
C TYR A 17 17.14 2.13 0.47
N PHE A 18 17.91 2.20 -0.61
CA PHE A 18 17.77 1.33 -1.80
C PHE A 18 19.11 0.68 -2.22
N PRO A 19 19.81 -0.06 -1.34
CA PRO A 19 21.17 -0.57 -1.61
C PRO A 19 21.24 -1.56 -2.76
N SER A 20 20.13 -2.22 -3.10
CA SER A 20 20.02 -3.14 -4.22
C SER A 20 20.07 -2.42 -5.57
N SER A 21 19.82 -1.12 -5.59
CA SER A 21 19.86 -0.30 -6.79
C SER A 21 21.26 0.26 -6.98
N SER A 22 22.05 -0.40 -7.85
CA SER A 22 23.34 0.13 -8.28
C SER A 22 23.16 1.06 -9.48
N TYR A 23 23.54 2.32 -9.34
CA TYR A 23 23.55 3.28 -10.43
C TYR A 23 24.97 3.66 -10.81
N SER A 24 25.29 3.60 -12.09
CA SER A 24 26.44 4.34 -12.60
C SER A 24 26.19 5.84 -12.51
N LYS A 25 27.26 6.64 -12.51
CA LYS A 25 27.16 8.10 -12.44
C LYS A 25 26.34 8.72 -13.57
N THR A 26 26.45 8.14 -14.76
CA THR A 26 25.69 8.55 -15.93
C THR A 26 24.20 8.23 -15.75
N GLU A 27 23.86 7.01 -15.33
CA GLU A 27 22.46 6.61 -15.12
C GLU A 27 21.78 7.43 -14.02
N LEU A 28 22.47 7.68 -12.91
CA LEU A 28 21.92 8.49 -11.82
C LEU A 28 21.62 9.93 -12.30
N THR A 29 22.54 10.51 -13.07
CA THR A 29 22.33 11.85 -13.65
C THR A 29 21.13 11.88 -14.59
N ASP A 30 21.00 10.85 -15.43
CA ASP A 30 19.89 10.73 -16.38
C ASP A 30 18.54 10.55 -15.66
N LYS A 31 18.50 9.73 -14.60
CA LYS A 31 17.29 9.50 -13.81
C LYS A 31 16.85 10.73 -13.04
N ILE A 32 17.78 11.47 -12.44
CA ILE A 32 17.49 12.77 -11.81
C ILE A 32 16.96 13.75 -12.86
N ALA A 33 17.60 13.84 -14.03
CA ALA A 33 17.17 14.75 -15.10
C ALA A 33 15.77 14.42 -15.66
N LYS A 34 15.37 13.15 -15.61
CA LYS A 34 14.03 12.68 -15.99
C LYS A 34 12.98 12.83 -14.88
N GLY A 35 13.37 13.25 -13.68
CA GLY A 35 12.47 13.31 -12.53
C GLY A 35 12.11 11.94 -11.94
N GLU A 36 12.87 10.89 -12.25
CA GLU A 36 12.66 9.55 -11.69
C GLU A 36 13.26 9.41 -10.28
N ILE A 37 14.18 10.30 -9.90
CA ILE A 37 14.76 10.41 -8.56
C ILE A 37 14.58 11.84 -8.10
N LEU A 38 13.81 12.04 -7.02
CA LEU A 38 13.52 13.33 -6.43
C LEU A 38 14.06 13.39 -5.01
N THR A 39 14.62 14.53 -4.63
CA THR A 39 15.15 14.78 -3.27
C THR A 39 14.73 16.11 -2.69
N LYS A 40 14.11 16.98 -3.50
CA LYS A 40 13.56 18.24 -3.01
C LYS A 40 12.18 18.00 -2.43
N GLU A 41 11.93 18.59 -1.28
CA GLU A 41 10.69 18.36 -0.52
C GLU A 41 9.45 18.81 -1.31
N GLU A 42 9.58 19.92 -2.05
CA GLU A 42 8.49 20.48 -2.87
C GLU A 42 8.15 19.60 -4.08
N GLU A 43 9.12 18.82 -4.58
CA GLU A 43 8.92 17.87 -5.66
C GLU A 43 8.24 16.57 -5.15
N ILE A 44 8.40 16.25 -3.86
CA ILE A 44 7.81 15.07 -3.20
C ILE A 44 6.36 15.36 -2.73
N LEU A 45 6.07 16.60 -2.34
CA LEU A 45 4.79 17.02 -1.77
C LEU A 45 3.55 16.56 -2.57
N PRO A 46 3.50 16.70 -3.92
CA PRO A 46 2.32 16.28 -4.69
C PRO A 46 2.00 14.80 -4.55
N PHE A 47 3.01 13.95 -4.35
CA PHE A 47 2.82 12.50 -4.15
C PHE A 47 2.21 12.20 -2.78
N LEU A 48 2.63 12.93 -1.74
CA LEU A 48 2.06 12.82 -0.39
C LEU A 48 0.63 13.36 -0.34
N GLN A 49 0.36 14.50 -0.97
CA GLN A 49 -1.01 15.03 -1.10
C GLN A 49 -1.91 14.05 -1.85
N THR A 50 -1.42 13.46 -2.94
CA THR A 50 -2.15 12.39 -3.66
C THR A 50 -2.38 11.18 -2.75
N ALA A 51 -1.37 10.75 -1.98
CA ALA A 51 -1.50 9.63 -1.06
C ALA A 51 -2.57 9.90 0.02
N LEU A 52 -2.63 11.12 0.55
CA LEU A 52 -3.60 11.52 1.56
C LEU A 52 -5.01 11.67 0.99
N LEU A 53 -5.18 12.49 -0.05
CA LEU A 53 -6.50 12.84 -0.61
C LEU A 53 -7.20 11.63 -1.28
N ASP A 54 -6.43 10.73 -1.88
CA ASP A 54 -6.96 9.49 -2.45
C ASP A 54 -6.98 8.32 -1.44
N GLU A 55 -6.64 8.56 -0.18
CA GLU A 55 -6.56 7.54 0.88
C GLU A 55 -5.73 6.30 0.45
N LYS A 56 -4.60 6.53 -0.23
CA LYS A 56 -3.78 5.45 -0.76
C LYS A 56 -3.26 4.56 0.36
N ILE A 57 -3.35 3.25 0.14
CA ILE A 57 -2.57 2.28 0.90
C ILE A 57 -1.10 2.48 0.56
N LEU A 58 -0.32 2.64 1.62
CA LEU A 58 1.13 2.63 1.60
C LEU A 58 1.62 1.24 2.01
N GLU A 59 2.38 0.62 1.13
CA GLU A 59 3.23 -0.51 1.48
C GLU A 59 4.43 0.01 2.28
N VAL A 60 4.73 -0.61 3.41
CA VAL A 60 5.77 -0.17 4.34
C VAL A 60 6.79 -1.29 4.51
N GLU A 61 8.02 -1.01 4.13
CA GLU A 61 9.18 -1.87 4.35
C GLU A 61 10.08 -1.25 5.42
N LEU A 62 10.53 -2.07 6.37
CA LEU A 62 11.31 -1.64 7.52
C LEU A 62 12.70 -2.29 7.48
N ASP A 63 13.77 -1.49 7.53
CA ASP A 63 15.16 -1.95 7.56
C ASP A 63 15.53 -3.02 6.52
N LYS A 64 14.89 -2.97 5.34
CA LYS A 64 15.09 -3.94 4.25
C LYS A 64 14.70 -5.37 4.62
N MET A 65 13.85 -5.54 5.63
CA MET A 65 13.30 -6.83 5.98
C MET A 65 12.28 -7.28 4.92
N PRO A 66 12.19 -8.60 4.66
CA PRO A 66 11.26 -9.14 3.66
C PRO A 66 9.78 -9.01 4.08
N ASN A 67 9.51 -8.66 5.33
CA ASN A 67 8.16 -8.49 5.84
C ASN A 67 7.59 -7.16 5.36
N LEU A 68 6.46 -7.24 4.66
CA LEU A 68 5.72 -6.08 4.18
C LEU A 68 4.60 -5.73 5.15
N TYR A 69 4.48 -4.45 5.47
CA TYR A 69 3.39 -3.90 6.27
C TYR A 69 2.61 -2.89 5.44
N PHE A 70 1.48 -2.43 5.97
CA PHE A 70 0.60 -1.49 5.29
C PHE A 70 0.21 -0.36 6.22
N SER A 71 0.01 0.82 5.67
CA SER A 71 -0.51 1.99 6.38
C SER A 71 -1.25 2.90 5.40
N ARG A 72 -1.77 4.03 5.90
CA ARG A 72 -2.33 5.14 5.12
C ARG A 72 -1.87 6.44 5.77
N LEU A 73 -1.73 7.50 4.98
CA LEU A 73 -1.54 8.83 5.54
C LEU A 73 -2.81 9.27 6.26
N GLN A 74 -2.62 9.99 7.36
CA GLN A 74 -3.67 10.58 8.17
C GLN A 74 -3.50 12.10 8.13
N ASP A 75 -4.62 12.82 8.12
CA ASP A 75 -4.62 14.27 8.19
C ASP A 75 -4.37 14.76 9.63
N ASN A 76 -3.78 15.95 9.78
CA ASN A 76 -3.49 16.58 11.07
C ASN A 76 -4.19 17.94 11.17
N ALA A 77 -5.52 17.93 11.18
CA ALA A 77 -6.27 19.15 11.36
C ALA A 77 -5.94 19.78 12.72
N PRO A 78 -5.72 21.11 12.80
CA PRO A 78 -5.56 21.80 14.06
C PRO A 78 -6.77 21.50 14.94
N THR A 79 -6.56 20.89 16.10
CA THR A 79 -7.64 20.71 17.08
C THR A 79 -8.22 22.10 17.38
N PRO A 80 -9.52 22.35 17.17
CA PRO A 80 -10.10 23.62 17.53
C PRO A 80 -9.85 23.82 19.02
N ILE A 81 -9.21 24.93 19.37
CA ILE A 81 -9.04 25.33 20.78
C ILE A 81 -10.46 25.42 21.34
N THR A 82 -10.84 24.41 22.11
CA THR A 82 -12.09 24.44 22.84
C THR A 82 -11.80 25.38 23.98
N ASN A 83 -12.49 26.53 24.02
CA ASN A 83 -12.39 27.53 25.08
C ASN A 83 -12.81 26.93 26.42
N GLY A 84 -11.93 26.09 27.01
CA GLY A 84 -12.15 25.35 28.24
C GLY A 84 -11.08 25.61 29.31
N ASP A 85 -9.95 26.22 28.95
CA ASP A 85 -8.84 26.51 29.88
C ASP A 85 -8.57 28.03 30.05
N ARG A 86 -9.56 28.88 29.79
CA ARG A 86 -9.55 30.28 30.26
C ARG A 86 -10.54 30.46 31.40
N GLN A 87 -10.13 30.06 32.61
CA GLN A 87 -10.58 30.79 33.79
C GLN A 87 -9.85 32.13 33.80
N THR A 88 -10.46 33.19 33.26
CA THR A 88 -10.41 34.56 33.82
C THR A 88 -11.17 35.53 32.91
N GLU A 89 -12.20 36.11 33.53
CA GLU A 89 -12.63 37.52 33.45
C GLU A 89 -13.20 38.05 32.12
N GLU A 90 -14.49 38.34 32.21
CA GLU A 90 -15.28 39.30 31.44
C GLU A 90 -14.45 40.47 30.90
N ASN A 91 -14.27 40.52 29.57
CA ASN A 91 -14.17 41.77 28.83
C ASN A 91 -14.78 41.54 27.44
N ASP A 92 -15.86 42.28 27.19
CA ASP A 92 -16.59 42.38 25.92
C ASP A 92 -15.73 43.12 24.87
N ASP A 93 -14.83 42.41 24.22
CA ASP A 93 -14.32 42.78 22.90
C ASP A 93 -14.20 41.48 22.08
N GLU A 94 -15.30 41.07 21.45
CA GLU A 94 -15.33 40.02 20.44
C GLU A 94 -14.60 40.50 19.17
N GLU A 95 -13.26 40.47 19.20
CA GLU A 95 -12.51 40.23 17.97
C GLU A 95 -12.73 38.76 17.62
N GLU A 96 -13.64 38.49 16.68
CA GLU A 96 -13.70 37.22 15.95
C GLU A 96 -12.30 36.99 15.34
N GLU A 97 -11.42 36.30 16.05
CA GLU A 97 -10.20 35.76 15.46
C GLU A 97 -10.65 34.80 14.34
N ASP A 98 -10.56 35.28 13.09
CA ASP A 98 -10.73 34.51 11.87
C ASP A 98 -9.96 33.21 12.03
N LYS A 99 -10.66 32.12 12.34
CA LYS A 99 -10.03 30.80 12.38
C LYS A 99 -9.52 30.54 10.97
N PRO A 100 -8.21 30.35 10.76
CA PRO A 100 -7.70 30.09 9.43
C PRO A 100 -8.45 28.89 8.85
N GLU A 101 -8.99 29.07 7.65
CA GLU A 101 -9.71 28.02 6.94
C GLU A 101 -8.73 26.90 6.60
N TYR A 102 -8.78 25.81 7.37
CA TYR A 102 -7.91 24.66 7.20
C TYR A 102 -8.44 23.76 6.09
N ASN A 103 -7.58 23.45 5.11
CA ASN A 103 -7.85 22.43 4.10
C ASN A 103 -7.12 21.13 4.44
N THR A 104 -7.73 20.00 4.07
CA THR A 104 -7.14 18.67 4.27
C THR A 104 -5.75 18.59 3.64
N GLY A 105 -4.76 18.19 4.46
CA GLY A 105 -3.37 18.08 4.04
C GLY A 105 -2.55 19.37 4.12
N ASP A 106 -3.09 20.48 4.64
CA ASP A 106 -2.33 21.73 4.80
C ASP A 106 -1.09 21.55 5.67
N TYR A 107 -1.11 20.64 6.65
CA TYR A 107 0.07 20.33 7.47
C TYR A 107 1.26 19.82 6.64
N LEU A 108 1.02 19.21 5.47
CA LEU A 108 2.09 18.74 4.59
C LEU A 108 2.86 19.91 3.95
N LEU A 109 2.27 21.11 3.89
CA LEU A 109 2.92 22.32 3.36
C LEU A 109 4.05 22.81 4.28
N GLU A 110 4.08 22.37 5.54
CA GLU A 110 5.17 22.66 6.48
C GLU A 110 6.45 21.86 6.17
N LEU A 111 6.35 20.81 5.35
CA LEU A 111 7.46 19.95 4.91
C LEU A 111 8.27 19.29 6.06
N ASP A 112 7.74 19.28 7.29
CA ASP A 112 8.47 18.76 8.45
C ASP A 112 8.30 17.24 8.62
N HIS A 113 7.05 16.76 8.57
CA HIS A 113 6.74 15.36 8.85
C HIS A 113 5.50 14.90 8.09
N ILE A 114 5.28 13.58 8.12
CA ILE A 114 4.04 12.96 7.66
C ILE A 114 3.44 12.15 8.80
N ILE A 115 2.12 12.09 8.83
CA ILE A 115 1.38 11.31 9.82
C ILE A 115 0.76 10.11 9.12
N ALA A 116 1.00 8.93 9.68
CA ALA A 116 0.51 7.67 9.16
C ALA A 116 -0.26 6.90 10.22
N LEU A 117 -1.28 6.14 9.81
CA LEU A 117 -1.98 5.21 10.69
C LEU A 117 -1.04 4.09 11.16
N PRO A 118 -1.35 3.43 12.30
CA PRO A 118 -0.58 2.27 12.76
C PRO A 118 -0.37 1.23 11.66
N LEU A 119 0.81 0.61 11.63
CA LEU A 119 1.14 -0.40 10.64
C LEU A 119 0.28 -1.65 10.82
N GLU A 120 -0.18 -2.20 9.70
CA GLU A 120 -0.88 -3.48 9.63
C GLU A 120 0.00 -4.55 8.95
N PRO A 121 0.17 -5.74 9.56
CA PRO A 121 -0.29 -6.14 10.89
C PRO A 121 0.41 -5.36 12.02
N GLY A 122 -0.26 -5.23 13.17
CA GLY A 122 0.17 -4.40 14.32
C GLY A 122 1.58 -4.67 14.86
N LEU A 123 2.11 -5.88 14.64
CA LEU A 123 3.51 -6.22 14.94
C LEU A 123 4.50 -5.29 14.21
N GLY A 124 4.14 -4.78 13.03
CA GLY A 124 4.92 -3.78 12.31
C GLY A 124 5.14 -2.52 13.15
N SER A 125 4.12 -2.05 13.86
CA SER A 125 4.21 -0.84 14.70
C SER A 125 5.17 -1.01 15.89
N LEU A 126 5.35 -2.25 16.37
CA LEU A 126 6.36 -2.54 17.40
C LEU A 126 7.77 -2.47 16.81
N ARG A 127 7.97 -3.09 15.65
CA ARG A 127 9.26 -3.14 14.96
C ARG A 127 9.72 -1.77 14.48
N LEU A 128 8.79 -0.97 13.96
CA LEU A 128 9.05 0.39 13.47
C LEU A 128 9.77 1.27 14.50
N ARG A 129 9.49 1.09 15.80
CA ARG A 129 10.14 1.86 16.88
C ARG A 129 11.64 1.61 17.00
N GLN A 130 12.11 0.48 16.49
CA GLN A 130 13.51 0.08 16.47
C GLN A 130 14.13 0.26 15.08
N SER A 131 13.32 0.65 14.09
CA SER A 131 13.75 0.77 12.72
C SER A 131 14.50 2.06 12.45
N THR A 132 15.58 1.91 11.70
CA THR A 132 16.43 3.02 11.24
C THR A 132 15.97 3.57 9.92
N THR A 133 15.47 2.72 9.03
CA THR A 133 14.99 3.11 7.72
C THR A 133 13.58 2.58 7.48
N VAL A 134 12.78 3.42 6.84
CA VAL A 134 11.41 3.14 6.46
C VAL A 134 11.27 3.47 4.99
N ILE A 135 10.76 2.53 4.20
CA ILE A 135 10.42 2.76 2.81
C ILE A 135 8.91 2.67 2.68
N LEU A 136 8.31 3.76 2.22
CA LEU A 136 6.89 3.83 1.90
C LEU A 136 6.73 3.65 0.40
N ARG A 137 5.87 2.73 -0.03
CA ARG A 137 5.54 2.56 -1.45
C ARG A 137 4.08 2.81 -1.68
N MET A 138 3.77 3.61 -2.69
CA MET A 138 2.42 3.76 -3.20
C MET A 138 2.39 3.49 -4.70
N PHE A 139 1.22 3.14 -5.21
CA PHE A 139 1.06 2.81 -6.63
C PHE A 139 -0.01 3.69 -7.24
N THR A 140 0.34 4.34 -8.35
CA THR A 140 -0.61 5.03 -9.21
C THR A 140 -1.17 4.05 -10.24
N LYS A 141 -1.87 4.55 -11.27
CA LYS A 141 -2.29 3.71 -12.41
C LYS A 141 -1.11 3.34 -13.31
N GLU A 142 -0.06 4.16 -13.33
CA GLU A 142 0.99 4.11 -14.35
C GLU A 142 2.35 3.68 -13.79
N PHE A 143 2.62 3.97 -12.51
CA PHE A 143 3.91 3.73 -11.88
C PHE A 143 3.79 3.51 -10.38
N GLY A 144 4.83 2.93 -9.79
CA GLY A 144 5.03 2.92 -8.34
C GLY A 144 5.90 4.08 -7.92
N VAL A 145 5.75 4.49 -6.67
CA VAL A 145 6.54 5.53 -6.03
C VAL A 145 7.07 4.94 -4.74
N GLU A 146 8.38 4.97 -4.54
CA GLU A 146 9.02 4.56 -3.29
C GLU A 146 9.64 5.78 -2.61
N MET A 147 9.40 5.95 -1.32
CA MET A 147 9.80 7.12 -0.54
C MET A 147 10.62 6.65 0.67
N GLY A 148 11.84 7.16 0.81
CA GLY A 148 12.72 6.87 1.94
C GLY A 148 12.53 7.86 3.09
N THR A 149 12.12 7.36 4.25
CA THR A 149 11.86 8.14 5.46
C THR A 149 12.35 7.41 6.73
N THR A 150 12.25 8.07 7.89
CA THR A 150 12.62 7.54 9.20
C THR A 150 11.47 7.73 10.19
N PHE A 151 11.39 6.82 11.16
CA PHE A 151 10.44 6.93 12.25
C PHE A 151 10.89 7.98 13.27
N ARG A 152 9.98 8.89 13.67
CA ARG A 152 10.26 9.90 14.71
C ARG A 152 9.69 9.46 16.06
N ASN A 153 8.36 9.36 16.17
CA ASN A 153 7.67 9.00 17.41
C ASN A 153 6.25 8.48 17.15
N ILE A 154 5.54 8.17 18.24
CA ILE A 154 4.09 7.93 18.21
C ILE A 154 3.42 9.17 18.81
N ALA A 155 2.47 9.73 18.07
CA ALA A 155 1.62 10.82 18.51
C ALA A 155 0.19 10.33 18.72
N LYS A 156 -0.68 11.23 19.21
CA LYS A 156 -2.11 10.99 19.32
C LYS A 156 -2.85 12.15 18.65
N ILE A 157 -3.81 11.81 17.80
CA ILE A 157 -4.76 12.76 17.19
C ILE A 157 -6.14 12.20 17.49
N ASP A 158 -6.99 12.97 18.16
CA ASP A 158 -8.35 12.55 18.57
C ASP A 158 -8.36 11.18 19.28
N ASP A 159 -7.43 11.00 20.23
CA ASP A 159 -7.19 9.74 20.96
C ASP A 159 -6.76 8.52 20.11
N LEU A 160 -6.63 8.67 18.79
CA LEU A 160 -6.11 7.65 17.90
C LEU A 160 -4.57 7.68 17.91
N PRO A 161 -3.89 6.55 18.20
CA PRO A 161 -2.44 6.48 18.07
C PRO A 161 -2.04 6.57 16.60
N VAL A 162 -1.16 7.51 16.28
CA VAL A 162 -0.64 7.71 14.93
C VAL A 162 0.89 7.66 14.93
N LEU A 163 1.46 7.32 13.79
CA LEU A 163 2.89 7.24 13.57
C LEU A 163 3.36 8.55 12.94
N GLN A 164 4.30 9.24 13.59
CA GLN A 164 4.97 10.39 13.00
C GLN A 164 6.25 9.91 12.32
N LEU A 165 6.33 10.10 11.00
CA LEU A 165 7.51 9.82 10.21
C LEU A 165 8.12 11.14 9.75
N ALA A 166 9.43 11.21 9.61
CA ALA A 166 10.08 12.38 9.02
C ALA A 166 9.55 12.62 7.60
N TYR A 167 9.63 13.87 7.13
CA TYR A 167 9.36 14.12 5.72
C TYR A 167 10.31 13.28 4.84
N PRO A 168 9.83 12.64 3.76
CA PRO A 168 10.69 11.77 2.96
C PRO A 168 11.88 12.51 2.34
N SER A 169 13.06 11.98 2.59
CA SER A 169 14.34 12.54 2.12
C SER A 169 14.66 12.22 0.66
N ILE A 170 14.03 11.19 0.11
CA ILE A 170 14.24 10.74 -1.27
C ILE A 170 13.00 10.02 -1.78
N LEU A 171 12.72 10.19 -3.07
CA LEU A 171 11.64 9.52 -3.78
C LEU A 171 12.16 8.93 -5.09
N LEU A 172 11.77 7.68 -5.38
CA LEU A 172 12.04 6.93 -6.59
C LEU A 172 10.73 6.66 -7.32
N ILE A 173 10.65 7.05 -8.59
CA ILE A 173 9.59 6.64 -9.50
C ILE A 173 10.00 5.33 -10.16
N GLN A 174 9.19 4.30 -9.97
CA GLN A 174 9.38 3.00 -10.57
C GLN A 174 8.33 2.76 -11.68
N PRO A 175 8.71 2.97 -12.95
CA PRO A 175 7.83 2.64 -14.07
C PRO A 175 7.55 1.14 -14.09
N ASN A 176 6.29 0.75 -14.32
CA ASN A 176 5.82 -0.64 -14.32
C ASN A 176 5.91 -1.38 -12.98
N ALA A 177 6.10 -0.68 -11.86
CA ALA A 177 6.01 -1.31 -10.55
C ALA A 177 4.60 -1.90 -10.33
N ARG A 178 4.54 -3.10 -9.77
CA ARG A 178 3.30 -3.82 -9.52
C ARG A 178 2.98 -3.77 -8.03
N GLU A 179 1.74 -3.43 -7.71
CA GLU A 179 1.19 -3.56 -6.35
C GLU A 179 1.42 -4.97 -5.80
N PHE A 180 1.70 -5.07 -4.50
CA PHE A 180 1.82 -6.35 -3.83
C PHE A 180 0.54 -7.18 -3.97
N ARG A 181 0.73 -8.48 -4.16
CA ARG A 181 -0.33 -9.48 -4.25
C ARG A 181 -0.21 -10.44 -3.08
N ALA A 182 -1.25 -10.43 -2.24
CA ALA A 182 -1.38 -11.38 -1.15
C ALA A 182 -1.59 -12.78 -1.74
N LYS A 183 -0.72 -13.73 -1.38
CA LYS A 183 -0.96 -15.14 -1.69
C LYS A 183 -2.12 -15.64 -0.84
N VAL A 184 -3.02 -16.38 -1.47
CA VAL A 184 -4.12 -17.01 -0.76
C VAL A 184 -3.61 -18.31 -0.14
N PRO A 185 -3.68 -18.46 1.19
CA PRO A 185 -3.27 -19.68 1.89
C PRO A 185 -4.13 -20.87 1.46
N ASP A 186 -3.54 -22.06 1.37
CA ASP A 186 -4.28 -23.28 1.02
C ASP A 186 -5.36 -23.62 2.07
N LYS A 187 -5.19 -23.14 3.30
CA LYS A 187 -6.12 -23.35 4.42
C LYS A 187 -7.20 -22.27 4.55
N GLN A 188 -7.07 -21.16 3.85
CA GLN A 188 -8.09 -20.12 3.89
C GLN A 188 -9.24 -20.57 2.97
N ASP A 189 -10.45 -20.63 3.50
CA ASP A 189 -11.64 -20.93 2.70
C ASP A 189 -12.04 -19.70 1.88
N PHE A 190 -11.28 -19.45 0.81
CA PHE A 190 -11.54 -18.37 -0.14
C PHE A 190 -12.02 -18.98 -1.45
N ILE A 191 -13.31 -18.79 -1.73
CA ILE A 191 -13.98 -19.24 -2.94
C ILE A 191 -14.32 -18.05 -3.82
N VAL A 192 -14.05 -18.19 -5.12
CA VAL A 192 -14.46 -17.26 -6.17
C VAL A 192 -15.42 -17.97 -7.09
N GLU A 193 -16.64 -17.44 -7.20
CA GLU A 193 -17.57 -17.81 -8.25
C GLU A 193 -17.45 -16.83 -9.41
N VAL A 194 -17.23 -17.35 -10.61
CA VAL A 194 -17.15 -16.56 -11.85
C VAL A 194 -18.47 -16.72 -12.60
N GLU A 195 -18.99 -15.62 -13.17
CA GLU A 195 -20.17 -15.59 -14.04
C GLU A 195 -19.86 -14.78 -15.32
N ARG A 196 -20.48 -15.16 -16.44
CA ARG A 196 -20.31 -14.48 -17.75
C ARG A 196 -21.69 -14.25 -18.38
N ASP A 197 -22.06 -12.99 -18.61
CA ASP A 197 -23.26 -12.52 -19.36
C ASP A 197 -24.42 -13.53 -19.45
N GLY A 198 -25.09 -13.78 -18.32
CA GLY A 198 -26.35 -14.54 -18.27
C GLY A 198 -26.24 -16.05 -18.53
N ALA A 199 -25.06 -16.57 -18.87
CA ALA A 199 -24.79 -18.00 -18.86
C ALA A 199 -24.20 -18.37 -17.49
N LEU A 200 -24.75 -19.44 -16.89
CA LEU A 200 -24.21 -20.07 -15.67
C LEU A 200 -22.85 -20.70 -16.01
N PHE A 201 -21.84 -19.84 -16.08
CA PHE A 201 -20.45 -20.24 -16.11
C PHE A 201 -19.98 -20.48 -14.68
N GLU A 202 -20.74 -21.24 -13.88
CA GLU A 202 -20.48 -21.46 -12.45
C GLU A 202 -19.15 -22.20 -12.26
N LEU A 203 -18.08 -21.43 -12.25
CA LEU A 203 -16.79 -21.88 -11.80
C LEU A 203 -16.61 -21.39 -10.38
N SER A 204 -16.72 -22.33 -9.44
CA SER A 204 -16.18 -22.17 -8.10
C SER A 204 -14.71 -22.60 -8.12
N SER A 205 -13.82 -21.68 -7.76
CA SER A 205 -12.37 -21.94 -7.65
C SER A 205 -11.75 -21.08 -6.56
N SER A 206 -10.58 -21.49 -6.07
CA SER A 206 -9.81 -20.68 -5.13
C SER A 206 -8.92 -19.69 -5.88
N PRO A 207 -8.81 -18.43 -5.40
CA PRO A 207 -7.83 -17.50 -5.93
C PRO A 207 -6.42 -17.98 -5.55
N ILE A 208 -5.44 -17.73 -6.42
CA ILE A 208 -4.02 -18.00 -6.19
C ILE A 208 -3.40 -16.84 -5.43
N ASP A 209 -3.68 -15.63 -5.91
CA ASP A 209 -3.27 -14.37 -5.30
C ASP A 209 -4.31 -13.29 -5.52
N ILE A 210 -4.29 -12.28 -4.66
CA ILE A 210 -5.20 -11.14 -4.73
C ILE A 210 -4.46 -9.85 -4.36
N SER A 211 -4.74 -8.78 -5.10
CA SER A 211 -4.42 -7.41 -4.73
C SER A 211 -5.68 -6.56 -4.79
N ARG A 212 -5.55 -5.27 -4.47
CA ARG A 212 -6.66 -4.31 -4.58
C ARG A 212 -7.22 -4.21 -6.00
N LYS A 213 -6.35 -4.31 -7.02
CA LYS A 213 -6.73 -4.11 -8.43
C LYS A 213 -7.08 -5.39 -9.17
N GLY A 214 -6.76 -6.57 -8.65
CA GLY A 214 -7.03 -7.80 -9.36
C GLY A 214 -6.68 -9.05 -8.58
N MET A 215 -6.91 -10.19 -9.21
CA MET A 215 -6.53 -11.49 -8.65
C MET A 215 -6.08 -12.44 -9.75
N ALA A 216 -5.33 -13.46 -9.36
CA ALA A 216 -5.12 -14.64 -10.19
C ALA A 216 -6.03 -15.77 -9.70
N ILE A 217 -6.72 -16.43 -10.62
CA ILE A 217 -7.66 -17.53 -10.33
C ILE A 217 -7.15 -18.79 -11.02
N ALA A 218 -7.16 -19.91 -10.30
CA ALA A 218 -6.90 -21.22 -10.90
C ALA A 218 -8.13 -21.68 -11.70
N LEU A 219 -7.93 -22.17 -12.92
CA LEU A 219 -9.00 -22.60 -13.83
C LEU A 219 -8.83 -24.05 -14.26
N LYS A 220 -9.94 -24.67 -14.63
CA LYS A 220 -9.93 -25.93 -15.39
C LYS A 220 -9.51 -25.67 -16.85
N LYS A 221 -8.86 -26.66 -17.47
CA LYS A 221 -8.32 -26.56 -18.84
C LYS A 221 -9.37 -26.20 -19.91
N ASN A 222 -10.58 -26.75 -19.78
CA ASN A 222 -11.70 -26.45 -20.68
C ASN A 222 -12.10 -24.98 -20.57
N ILE A 223 -12.31 -24.50 -19.35
CA ILE A 223 -12.68 -23.12 -19.06
C ILE A 223 -11.63 -22.12 -19.56
N HIS A 224 -10.34 -22.39 -19.30
CA HIS A 224 -9.26 -21.54 -19.81
C HIS A 224 -9.27 -21.41 -21.34
N ARG A 225 -9.78 -22.40 -22.10
CA ARG A 225 -9.86 -22.31 -23.57
C ARG A 225 -11.02 -21.45 -24.06
N GLU A 226 -12.05 -21.26 -23.22
CA GLU A 226 -13.27 -20.53 -23.56
C GLU A 226 -13.15 -19.03 -23.22
N LEU A 227 -12.26 -18.68 -22.30
CA LEU A 227 -11.92 -17.31 -21.96
C LEU A 227 -11.01 -16.66 -23.00
N LYS A 228 -11.24 -15.38 -23.26
CA LYS A 228 -10.40 -14.51 -24.07
C LYS A 228 -9.90 -13.33 -23.26
N LEU A 229 -8.82 -12.72 -23.72
CA LEU A 229 -8.38 -11.43 -23.19
C LEU A 229 -9.50 -10.39 -23.38
N ASP A 230 -9.63 -9.53 -22.38
CA ASP A 230 -10.65 -8.48 -22.26
C ASP A 230 -12.11 -8.96 -22.15
N ASP A 231 -12.34 -10.27 -21.98
CA ASP A 231 -13.64 -10.79 -21.58
C ASP A 231 -14.06 -10.16 -20.23
N GLN A 232 -15.31 -9.69 -20.16
CA GLN A 232 -15.92 -9.23 -18.91
C GLN A 232 -16.44 -10.42 -18.12
N LEU A 233 -16.07 -10.47 -16.85
CA LEU A 233 -16.46 -11.50 -15.90
C LEU A 233 -17.06 -10.85 -14.64
N PHE A 234 -18.15 -11.42 -14.14
CA PHE A 234 -18.72 -11.05 -12.86
C PHE A 234 -18.21 -12.03 -11.80
N LEU A 235 -17.62 -11.51 -10.72
CA LEU A 235 -17.00 -12.31 -9.66
C LEU A 235 -17.79 -12.14 -8.37
N LYS A 236 -18.09 -13.25 -7.70
CA LYS A 236 -18.57 -13.27 -6.32
C LYS A 236 -17.48 -13.86 -5.44
N LEU A 237 -17.08 -13.12 -4.42
CA LEU A 237 -15.97 -13.47 -3.52
C LEU A 237 -16.53 -13.92 -2.19
N TYR A 238 -16.25 -15.15 -1.79
CA TYR A 238 -16.65 -15.73 -0.52
C TYR A 238 -15.42 -16.02 0.33
N ILE A 239 -15.49 -15.67 1.62
CA ILE A 239 -14.48 -16.04 2.61
C ILE A 239 -15.21 -16.66 3.79
N ASP A 240 -14.83 -17.87 4.17
CA ASP A 240 -15.48 -18.65 5.24
C ASP A 240 -17.00 -18.78 4.98
N ASP A 241 -17.37 -19.19 3.76
CA ASP A 241 -18.75 -19.27 3.24
C ASP A 241 -19.57 -17.95 3.24
N GLU A 242 -18.99 -16.82 3.63
CA GLU A 242 -19.67 -15.52 3.64
C GLU A 242 -19.37 -14.74 2.36
N LEU A 243 -20.42 -14.29 1.64
CA LEU A 243 -20.26 -13.42 0.48
C LEU A 243 -19.73 -12.05 0.90
N ARG A 244 -18.47 -11.77 0.57
CA ARG A 244 -17.80 -10.51 0.90
C ARG A 244 -17.94 -9.44 -0.17
N ALA A 245 -17.89 -9.82 -1.44
CA ALA A 245 -17.95 -8.85 -2.54
C ALA A 245 -18.56 -9.43 -3.80
N ARG A 246 -19.18 -8.54 -4.60
CA ARG A 246 -19.62 -8.80 -5.98
C ARG A 246 -19.02 -7.74 -6.88
N ILE A 247 -18.26 -8.15 -7.89
CA ILE A 247 -17.45 -7.22 -8.67
C ILE A 247 -17.34 -7.61 -10.14
N ASN A 248 -17.47 -6.61 -11.01
CA ASN A 248 -17.14 -6.76 -12.43
C ASN A 248 -15.62 -6.79 -12.60
N SER A 249 -15.13 -7.59 -13.52
CA SER A 249 -13.71 -7.73 -13.80
C SER A 249 -13.47 -7.97 -15.27
N THR A 250 -12.24 -7.69 -15.71
CA THR A 250 -11.78 -7.90 -17.08
C THR A 250 -10.64 -8.89 -17.08
N VAL A 251 -10.67 -9.88 -17.97
CA VAL A 251 -9.55 -10.81 -18.16
C VAL A 251 -8.35 -10.06 -18.74
N LYS A 252 -7.24 -10.00 -18.00
CA LYS A 252 -6.01 -9.31 -18.45
C LYS A 252 -4.91 -10.25 -18.90
N HIS A 253 -4.87 -11.47 -18.38
CA HIS A 253 -3.94 -12.47 -18.86
C HIS A 253 -4.43 -13.90 -18.64
N LEU A 254 -4.04 -14.78 -19.54
CA LEU A 254 -4.27 -16.22 -19.47
C LEU A 254 -2.92 -16.92 -19.52
N SER A 255 -2.63 -17.76 -18.54
CA SER A 255 -1.31 -18.36 -18.37
C SER A 255 -1.39 -19.84 -18.02
N LYS A 256 -0.30 -20.56 -18.31
CA LYS A 256 -0.15 -21.99 -18.01
C LYS A 256 1.14 -22.18 -17.25
N VAL A 257 1.04 -22.63 -16.00
CA VAL A 257 2.18 -22.79 -15.10
C VAL A 257 2.42 -24.27 -14.88
N ARG A 258 3.65 -24.75 -15.13
CA ARG A 258 4.02 -26.15 -14.85
C ARG A 258 4.37 -26.30 -13.37
N LYS A 259 3.51 -26.95 -12.60
CA LYS A 259 3.76 -27.37 -11.22
C LYS A 259 4.33 -28.79 -11.19
N ARG A 260 4.85 -29.22 -10.03
CA ARG A 260 5.36 -30.59 -9.82
C ARG A 260 4.31 -31.67 -10.13
N GLN A 261 3.04 -31.37 -9.89
CA GLN A 261 1.91 -32.30 -10.06
C GLN A 261 1.17 -32.16 -11.40
N GLY A 262 1.56 -31.21 -12.28
CA GLY A 262 0.87 -31.02 -13.56
C GLY A 262 0.98 -29.61 -14.12
N ILE A 263 0.10 -29.29 -15.07
CA ILE A 263 -0.04 -27.94 -15.62
C ILE A 263 -1.25 -27.29 -14.97
N GLU A 264 -1.03 -26.19 -14.27
CA GLU A 264 -2.08 -25.32 -13.75
C GLU A 264 -2.41 -24.25 -14.78
N TYR A 265 -3.69 -24.04 -15.02
CA TYR A 265 -4.19 -23.02 -15.93
C TYR A 265 -4.65 -21.85 -15.07
N CYS A 266 -4.12 -20.66 -15.27
CA CYS A 266 -4.42 -19.50 -14.44
C CYS A 266 -4.98 -18.36 -15.28
N CYS A 267 -5.95 -17.64 -14.73
CA CYS A 267 -6.48 -16.41 -15.31
C CYS A 267 -6.24 -15.26 -14.35
N GLY A 268 -5.60 -14.22 -14.85
CA GLY A 268 -5.50 -12.95 -14.15
C GLY A 268 -6.60 -12.02 -14.59
N VAL A 269 -7.34 -11.53 -13.61
CA VAL A 269 -8.44 -10.59 -13.81
C VAL A 269 -8.10 -9.27 -13.12
N GLU A 270 -8.53 -8.17 -13.74
CA GLU A 270 -8.49 -6.82 -13.17
C GLU A 270 -9.90 -6.41 -12.77
N PHE A 271 -10.05 -5.84 -11.58
CA PHE A 271 -11.32 -5.43 -11.03
C PHE A 271 -11.78 -4.06 -11.54
N SER A 272 -13.06 -3.97 -11.88
CA SER A 272 -13.74 -2.71 -12.21
C SER A 272 -14.35 -2.14 -10.92
N LEU A 273 -13.52 -1.45 -10.13
CA LEU A 273 -13.93 -0.79 -8.88
C LEU A 273 -14.68 0.52 -9.18
N THR A 274 -16.01 0.49 -9.18
CA THR A 274 -16.84 1.65 -9.54
C THR A 274 -17.12 2.61 -8.38
N THR A 275 -16.93 2.18 -7.13
CA THR A 275 -17.25 2.97 -5.94
C THR A 275 -16.16 2.86 -4.88
N ARG A 276 -16.00 3.90 -4.05
CA ARG A 276 -15.07 3.90 -2.91
C ARG A 276 -15.38 2.78 -1.90
N THR A 277 -16.66 2.49 -1.69
CA THR A 277 -17.11 1.39 -0.80
C THR A 277 -16.57 0.04 -1.26
N ILE A 278 -16.69 -0.29 -2.55
CA ILE A 278 -16.17 -1.55 -3.09
C ILE A 278 -14.65 -1.60 -2.98
N THR A 279 -13.96 -0.49 -3.23
CA THR A 279 -12.50 -0.40 -3.02
C THR A 279 -12.13 -0.74 -1.58
N SER A 280 -12.79 -0.13 -0.60
CA SER A 280 -12.55 -0.41 0.83
C SER A 280 -12.82 -1.88 1.21
N VAL A 281 -13.89 -2.47 0.67
CA VAL A 281 -14.20 -3.91 0.87
C VAL A 281 -13.08 -4.79 0.30
N MET A 282 -12.60 -4.48 -0.92
CA MET A 282 -11.50 -5.24 -1.53
C MET A 282 -10.20 -5.10 -0.75
N GLU A 283 -9.92 -3.92 -0.20
CA GLU A 283 -8.77 -3.71 0.68
C GLU A 283 -8.86 -4.54 1.96
N SER A 284 -10.05 -4.60 2.58
CA SER A 284 -10.30 -5.45 3.75
C SER A 284 -10.12 -6.94 3.45
N ILE A 285 -10.59 -7.41 2.28
CA ILE A 285 -10.37 -8.77 1.80
C ILE A 285 -8.87 -9.06 1.65
N VAL A 286 -8.12 -8.18 0.96
CA VAL A 286 -6.68 -8.34 0.76
C VAL A 286 -5.95 -8.40 2.10
N ALA A 287 -6.24 -7.49 3.03
CA ALA A 287 -5.64 -7.48 4.36
C ALA A 287 -5.94 -8.77 5.14
N THR A 288 -7.17 -9.29 5.04
CA THR A 288 -7.57 -10.56 5.67
C THR A 288 -6.77 -11.73 5.11
N THR A 289 -6.68 -11.85 3.78
CA THR A 289 -5.87 -12.88 3.11
C THR A 289 -4.39 -12.79 3.50
N GLN A 290 -3.83 -11.58 3.59
CA GLN A 290 -2.45 -11.40 4.03
C GLN A 290 -2.21 -11.89 5.45
N ARG A 291 -3.10 -11.54 6.39
CA ARG A 291 -2.98 -11.98 7.78
C ARG A 291 -3.03 -13.51 7.86
N ALA A 292 -3.95 -14.14 7.12
CA ALA A 292 -4.04 -15.60 7.04
C ALA A 292 -2.74 -16.22 6.48
N HIS A 293 -2.14 -15.61 5.44
CA HIS A 293 -0.88 -16.09 4.87
C HIS A 293 0.30 -15.97 5.83
N LEU A 294 0.41 -14.84 6.54
CA LEU A 294 1.45 -14.66 7.54
C LEU A 294 1.30 -15.64 8.71
N GLN A 295 0.07 -15.92 9.14
CA GLN A 295 -0.20 -16.95 10.16
C GLN A 295 0.20 -18.35 9.69
N GLU A 296 -0.10 -18.71 8.44
CA GLU A 296 0.33 -20.00 7.86
C GLU A 296 1.85 -20.12 7.80
N LEU A 297 2.54 -19.07 7.33
CA LEU A 297 4.00 -19.02 7.30
C LEU A 297 4.59 -19.16 8.71
N ALA A 298 4.04 -18.46 9.70
CA ALA A 298 4.46 -18.57 11.10
C ALA A 298 4.23 -19.98 11.68
N ALA A 299 3.14 -20.64 11.32
CA ALA A 299 2.89 -22.02 11.74
C ALA A 299 3.89 -23.00 11.10
N ILE A 300 4.17 -22.87 9.80
CA ILE A 300 5.16 -23.69 9.09
C ILE A 300 6.56 -23.49 9.68
N ALA A 301 6.91 -22.24 10.01
CA ALA A 301 8.15 -21.85 10.66
C ALA A 301 8.36 -22.58 11.98
N ALA A 302 7.38 -22.46 12.89
CA ALA A 302 7.38 -23.09 14.20
C ALA A 302 7.52 -24.62 14.09
N THR A 303 6.82 -25.23 13.13
CA THR A 303 6.88 -26.68 12.89
C THR A 303 8.24 -27.14 12.39
N ARG A 304 8.99 -26.27 11.69
CA ARG A 304 10.33 -26.57 11.15
C ARG A 304 11.48 -26.15 12.08
N GLY A 305 11.16 -25.67 13.28
CA GLY A 305 12.17 -25.16 14.23
C GLY A 305 12.88 -23.90 13.74
N ILE A 306 12.33 -23.21 12.73
CA ILE A 306 12.83 -21.93 12.26
C ILE A 306 12.06 -20.87 13.03
N ASN A 307 12.70 -20.22 13.99
CA ASN A 307 12.11 -19.07 14.69
C ASN A 307 12.03 -17.91 13.69
N ILE A 308 10.90 -17.77 13.00
CA ILE A 308 10.65 -16.63 12.10
C ILE A 308 10.18 -15.39 12.91
N LEU A 309 10.05 -15.53 14.23
CA LEU A 309 9.87 -14.46 15.22
C LEU A 309 10.59 -14.81 16.53
N PRO A 310 11.13 -13.84 17.30
CA PRO A 310 11.43 -14.04 18.72
C PRO A 310 10.15 -14.26 19.55
#